data_AF-A0A1S9R7U3-F1
#
_entry.id   AF-A0A1S9R7U3-F1
#
_cell.length_a   1.000
_cell.length_b   1.000
_cell.length_c   1.000
_cell.angle_alpha   90.00
_cell.angle_beta   90.00
_cell.angle_gamma   90.00
#
_symmetry.space_group_name_H-M   'P 1'
#
loop_
_entity.id
_entity.type
_entity.pdbx_description
1 polymer ?
#
loop_
_entity_poly.entity_id
_entity_poly.type
_entity_poly.pdbx_seq_one_letter_code
_entity_poly.pdbx_strand_id
1 'polypeptide(L)'
;MQLASQVLASPLPIIRHANGTLHASVSSEWLDESYMHLWTTFDQEIRSALATLNLNFQVPHVDFAGGEVYLVGNEIGLSSRFINNVCVPVAKILAHSSHPSLVIGDIQAFATQVIPDVAIGVTIDNDDSISEVKVVGEFKTFWTLGLAHLSVSNRRSRLQLGPHLGQLVAQMRNFELRYGFLSTYKGTMFVKRTADFAFHVSRPIRDVDTNLSVRQCFAALCILAEQAHEYTEGSDFKAERLRGQNGVQASVRQSPLRNYAAEGSLVAGLNGITPHSIILGDQQGSLTVLNVTRKLSPPSQSDKAIFEINQEGTRYIVKCWGPQHERESNSEIAVYERLSHLRPRGYTVFANMILAGNIICSSLFPHGRALVLPHKNGQVLAYVWDNLSLHERTHVREECEKAINILRSISVYIPDSGKHNVLYDRDTGAVTMLDFETAMECLQSEHVPHVELLSLFGDSEMREHTSGG
;
A
#
# COMPACT_ATOMS: atom_id res chain seq x y z
N MET A 1 30.08 -13.41 24.51
CA MET A 1 30.69 -12.90 23.26
C MET A 1 30.47 -13.96 22.18
N GLN A 2 30.17 -13.57 20.95
CA GLN A 2 29.96 -14.47 19.81
C GLN A 2 30.89 -14.08 18.66
N LEU A 3 31.25 -15.05 17.80
CA LEU A 3 32.01 -14.76 16.58
C LEU A 3 31.13 -13.92 15.64
N ALA A 4 31.68 -12.90 14.99
CA ALA A 4 30.92 -12.03 14.08
C ALA A 4 30.24 -12.82 12.96
N SER A 5 30.92 -13.84 12.41
CA SER A 5 30.33 -14.74 11.40
C SER A 5 29.15 -15.55 11.94
N GLN A 6 29.16 -15.95 13.21
CA GLN A 6 28.04 -16.65 13.85
C GLN A 6 26.87 -15.70 14.07
N VAL A 7 27.12 -14.46 14.49
CA VAL A 7 26.09 -13.44 14.64
C VAL A 7 25.44 -13.14 13.30
N LEU A 8 26.22 -12.96 12.23
CA LEU A 8 25.64 -12.79 10.90
C LEU A 8 24.84 -14.03 10.49
N ALA A 9 25.35 -15.26 10.62
CA ALA A 9 24.65 -16.46 10.16
C ALA A 9 23.43 -16.88 11.01
N SER A 10 23.24 -16.29 12.18
CA SER A 10 22.17 -16.67 13.11
C SER A 10 20.77 -16.21 12.66
N PRO A 11 19.72 -16.99 12.97
CA PRO A 11 18.35 -16.61 12.68
C PRO A 11 17.92 -15.42 13.53
N LEU A 12 16.87 -14.72 13.11
CA LEU A 12 16.32 -13.61 13.87
C LEU A 12 15.51 -14.11 15.08
N PRO A 13 15.48 -13.35 16.19
CA PRO A 13 14.60 -13.64 17.32
C PRO A 13 13.12 -13.72 16.93
N ILE A 14 12.37 -14.63 17.56
CA ILE A 14 10.92 -14.75 17.30
C ILE A 14 10.20 -13.54 17.87
N ILE A 15 9.48 -12.81 17.01
CA ILE A 15 8.60 -11.71 17.42
C ILE A 15 7.16 -12.22 17.62
N ARG A 16 6.54 -11.75 18.71
CA ARG A 16 5.12 -11.93 18.98
C ARG A 16 4.36 -10.63 18.68
N HIS A 17 3.12 -10.77 18.23
CA HIS A 17 2.22 -9.64 18.00
C HIS A 17 0.97 -9.78 18.86
N ALA A 18 0.36 -8.66 19.21
CA ALA A 18 -0.91 -8.59 19.91
C ALA A 18 -1.66 -7.33 19.47
N ASN A 19 -2.97 -7.44 19.25
CA ASN A 19 -3.82 -6.33 18.76
C ASN A 19 -3.20 -5.60 17.55
N GLY A 20 -2.70 -6.39 16.59
CA GLY A 20 -1.98 -5.88 15.43
C GLY A 20 -2.86 -5.00 14.53
N THR A 21 -2.23 -4.13 13.74
CA THR A 21 -2.91 -3.38 12.67
C THR A 21 -3.70 -4.34 11.77
N LEU A 22 -4.91 -3.93 11.39
CA LEU A 22 -5.81 -4.81 10.63
C LEU A 22 -5.50 -4.82 9.12
N HIS A 23 -4.77 -3.82 8.64
CA HIS A 23 -4.47 -3.60 7.23
C HIS A 23 -3.01 -3.22 7.05
N ALA A 24 -2.43 -3.65 5.93
CA ALA A 24 -1.14 -3.16 5.48
C ALA A 24 -1.29 -1.68 5.08
N SER A 25 -0.26 -0.88 5.32
CA SER A 25 -0.16 0.43 4.69
C SER A 25 0.02 0.23 3.17
N VAL A 26 -0.97 0.64 2.37
CA VAL A 26 -0.95 0.52 0.90
C VAL A 26 -0.90 1.93 0.31
N SER A 27 0.20 2.23 -0.38
CA SER A 27 0.35 3.46 -1.16
C SER A 27 -0.45 3.41 -2.46
N SER A 28 -0.74 4.57 -3.06
CA SER A 28 -1.24 4.63 -4.44
C SER A 28 -0.16 4.25 -5.46
N GLU A 29 1.10 4.15 -5.05
CA GLU A 29 2.20 3.67 -5.87
C GLU A 29 2.04 2.20 -6.26
N TRP A 30 2.44 1.88 -7.49
CA TRP A 30 2.31 0.54 -8.04
C TRP A 30 3.47 0.24 -8.99
N LEU A 31 4.03 -0.96 -8.89
CA LEU A 31 4.97 -1.49 -9.86
C LEU A 31 4.27 -2.56 -10.70
N ASP A 32 4.29 -2.40 -12.02
CA ASP A 32 3.75 -3.38 -12.96
C ASP A 32 4.57 -4.68 -12.95
N GLU A 33 3.87 -5.80 -13.14
CA GLU A 33 4.50 -7.12 -13.09
C GLU A 33 5.55 -7.36 -14.18
N SER A 34 5.51 -6.60 -15.29
CA SER A 34 6.47 -6.67 -16.39
C SER A 34 7.85 -6.11 -16.03
N TYR A 35 7.94 -5.24 -15.02
CA TYR A 35 9.19 -4.64 -14.56
C TYR A 35 9.82 -5.38 -13.37
N MET A 36 9.15 -6.42 -12.87
CA MET A 36 9.63 -7.29 -11.79
C MET A 36 10.38 -8.49 -12.36
N HIS A 37 11.67 -8.57 -12.06
CA HIS A 37 12.55 -9.64 -12.52
C HIS A 37 13.15 -10.40 -11.34
N LEU A 38 13.38 -11.71 -11.49
CA LEU A 38 14.09 -12.46 -10.47
C LEU A 38 15.58 -12.08 -10.50
N TRP A 39 16.15 -11.74 -9.34
CA TRP A 39 17.58 -11.53 -9.19
C TRP A 39 18.31 -12.88 -9.14
N THR A 40 18.59 -13.45 -10.31
CA THR A 40 19.16 -14.80 -10.44
C THR A 40 20.57 -14.95 -9.88
N THR A 41 21.35 -13.88 -9.87
CA THR A 41 22.73 -13.83 -9.35
C THR A 41 22.84 -13.42 -7.88
N PHE A 42 21.70 -13.24 -7.19
CA PHE A 42 21.66 -12.70 -5.82
C PHE A 42 22.59 -13.45 -4.86
N ASP A 43 22.42 -14.77 -4.71
CA ASP A 43 23.24 -15.59 -3.80
C ASP A 43 24.75 -15.45 -4.08
N GLN A 44 25.14 -15.38 -5.35
CA GLN A 44 26.54 -15.24 -5.75
C GLN A 44 27.09 -13.86 -5.40
N GLU A 45 26.33 -12.79 -5.66
CA GLU A 45 26.72 -11.42 -5.32
C GLU A 45 26.85 -11.25 -3.80
N ILE A 46 25.90 -11.78 -3.02
CA ILE A 46 25.91 -11.72 -1.56
C ILE A 46 27.11 -12.46 -0.98
N ARG A 47 27.39 -13.68 -1.44
CA ARG A 47 28.55 -14.46 -0.96
C ARG A 47 29.87 -13.81 -1.35
N SER A 48 29.97 -13.26 -2.56
CA SER A 48 31.15 -12.52 -3.02
C SER A 48 31.42 -11.29 -2.16
N ALA A 49 30.39 -10.52 -1.82
CA ALA A 49 30.51 -9.36 -0.95
C ALA A 49 30.92 -9.76 0.48
N LEU A 50 30.32 -10.80 1.07
CA LEU A 50 30.70 -11.26 2.41
C LEU A 50 32.13 -11.78 2.49
N ALA A 51 32.66 -12.36 1.40
CA ALA A 51 34.03 -12.86 1.34
C ALA A 51 35.08 -11.74 1.46
N THR A 52 34.71 -10.47 1.28
CA THR A 52 35.62 -9.34 1.51
C THR A 52 35.76 -8.97 2.98
N LEU A 53 34.89 -9.48 3.86
CA LEU A 53 34.91 -9.17 5.28
C LEU A 53 35.81 -10.13 6.07
N ASN A 54 36.64 -9.56 6.95
CA ASN A 54 37.26 -10.35 8.02
C ASN A 54 36.29 -10.48 9.20
N LEU A 55 35.64 -11.63 9.33
CA LEU A 55 34.64 -11.90 10.39
C LEU A 55 35.22 -12.69 11.58
N ASN A 56 36.55 -12.84 11.66
CA ASN A 56 37.23 -13.61 12.70
C ASN A 56 37.49 -12.78 13.96
N PHE A 57 36.46 -12.11 14.46
CA PHE A 57 36.49 -11.33 15.70
C PHE A 57 35.23 -11.55 16.52
N GLN A 58 35.30 -11.21 17.80
CA GLN A 58 34.18 -11.38 18.71
C GLN A 58 33.38 -10.08 18.87
N VAL A 59 32.06 -10.21 18.92
CA VAL A 59 31.13 -9.14 19.24
C VAL A 59 30.31 -9.49 20.50
N PRO A 60 29.78 -8.49 21.23
CA PRO A 60 28.81 -8.72 22.30
C PRO A 60 27.65 -9.59 21.82
N HIS A 61 27.05 -10.38 22.72
CA HIS A 61 25.83 -11.13 22.39
C HIS A 61 24.76 -10.17 21.90
N VAL A 62 24.20 -10.45 20.73
CA VAL A 62 23.17 -9.59 20.15
C VAL A 62 21.77 -10.16 20.35
N ASP A 63 21.66 -11.46 20.59
CA ASP A 63 20.38 -12.14 20.83
C ASP A 63 20.16 -12.41 22.33
N PHE A 64 18.93 -12.15 22.79
CA PHE A 64 18.50 -12.47 24.14
C PHE A 64 18.24 -13.98 24.25
N ALA A 65 18.94 -14.67 25.16
CA ALA A 65 18.84 -16.12 25.33
C ALA A 65 17.43 -16.62 25.76
N GLY A 66 16.52 -15.72 26.14
CA GLY A 66 15.13 -16.01 26.51
C GLY A 66 14.09 -15.71 25.42
N GLY A 67 14.50 -15.30 24.22
CA GLY A 67 13.59 -14.81 23.17
C GLY A 67 13.15 -13.36 23.37
N GLU A 68 12.46 -12.79 22.37
CA GLU A 68 11.97 -11.42 22.43
C GLU A 68 10.76 -11.32 23.37
N VAL A 69 10.86 -10.49 24.41
CA VAL A 69 9.76 -10.16 25.35
C VAL A 69 8.93 -8.95 24.90
N TYR A 70 9.15 -8.47 23.68
CA TYR A 70 8.47 -7.31 23.12
C TYR A 70 7.29 -7.74 22.24
N LEU A 71 6.10 -7.21 22.52
CA LEU A 71 4.92 -7.39 21.69
C LEU A 71 4.81 -6.25 20.68
N VAL A 72 4.66 -6.60 19.40
CA VAL A 72 4.51 -5.63 18.32
C VAL A 72 3.03 -5.48 17.94
N GLY A 73 2.56 -4.25 17.74
CA GLY A 73 1.18 -3.95 17.32
C GLY A 73 1.06 -3.31 15.93
N ASN A 74 2.15 -2.79 15.34
CA ASN A 74 2.10 -2.03 14.09
C ASN A 74 3.46 -2.07 13.35
N GLU A 75 3.52 -1.42 12.19
CA GLU A 75 4.71 -1.32 11.34
C GLU A 75 5.88 -0.65 12.06
N ILE A 76 5.63 0.42 12.83
CA ILE A 76 6.64 1.16 13.62
C ILE A 76 7.32 0.25 14.66
N GLY A 77 6.52 -0.52 15.42
CA GLY A 77 7.07 -1.45 16.40
C GLY A 77 7.87 -2.56 15.72
N LEU A 78 7.42 -3.04 14.55
CA LEU A 78 8.09 -4.10 13.81
C LEU A 78 9.43 -3.63 13.24
N SER A 79 9.45 -2.45 12.66
CA SER A 79 10.65 -1.86 12.09
C SER A 79 11.69 -1.54 13.18
N SER A 80 11.25 -1.05 14.34
CA SER A 80 12.10 -0.88 15.53
C SER A 80 12.78 -2.19 15.94
N ARG A 81 12.08 -3.33 15.85
CA ARG A 81 12.66 -4.65 16.13
C ARG A 81 13.61 -5.12 15.04
N PHE A 82 13.33 -4.83 13.78
CA PHE A 82 14.27 -5.10 12.69
C PHE A 82 15.56 -4.31 12.86
N ILE A 83 15.47 -3.03 13.23
CA ILE A 83 16.63 -2.19 13.52
C ILE A 83 17.47 -2.82 14.65
N ASN A 84 16.85 -3.20 15.76
CA ASN A 84 17.55 -3.81 16.88
C ASN A 84 18.20 -5.16 16.52
N ASN A 85 17.47 -6.01 15.80
CA ASN A 85 17.89 -7.40 15.57
C ASN A 85 18.70 -7.60 14.29
N VAL A 86 18.70 -6.65 13.35
CA VAL A 86 19.44 -6.74 12.08
C VAL A 86 20.40 -5.58 11.97
N CYS A 87 19.89 -4.35 11.94
CA CYS A 87 20.68 -3.16 11.62
C CYS A 87 21.81 -2.94 12.65
N VAL A 88 21.49 -2.92 13.94
CA VAL A 88 22.48 -2.71 15.01
C VAL A 88 23.58 -3.78 15.02
N PRO A 89 23.27 -5.10 15.00
CA PRO A 89 24.30 -6.14 14.86
C PRO A 89 25.18 -5.95 13.63
N VAL A 90 24.57 -5.70 12.46
CA VAL A 90 25.30 -5.56 11.20
C VAL A 90 26.21 -4.33 11.23
N ALA A 91 25.70 -3.17 11.65
CA ALA A 91 26.49 -1.94 11.76
C ALA A 91 27.70 -2.12 12.69
N LYS A 92 27.51 -2.76 13.84
CA LYS A 92 28.62 -3.08 14.76
C LYS A 92 29.69 -3.95 14.11
N ILE A 93 29.29 -4.95 13.32
CA ILE A 93 30.22 -5.85 12.63
C ILE A 93 30.96 -5.12 11.51
N LEU A 94 30.26 -4.33 10.69
CA LEU A 94 30.86 -3.56 9.60
C LEU A 94 31.86 -2.51 10.12
N ALA A 95 31.55 -1.82 11.21
CA ALA A 95 32.46 -0.85 11.84
C ALA A 95 33.80 -1.47 12.29
N HIS A 96 33.82 -2.76 12.65
CA HIS A 96 35.04 -3.47 13.04
C HIS A 96 35.83 -4.05 11.86
N SER A 97 35.22 -4.16 10.67
CA SER A 97 35.81 -4.85 9.51
C SER A 97 36.42 -3.91 8.47
N SER A 98 36.86 -2.72 8.90
CA SER A 98 37.56 -1.71 8.07
C SER A 98 36.74 -1.11 6.91
N HIS A 99 35.41 -1.24 6.95
CA HIS A 99 34.49 -0.51 6.09
C HIS A 99 34.13 0.86 6.70
N PRO A 100 33.66 1.84 5.90
CA PRO A 100 33.14 3.10 6.42
C PRO A 100 32.08 2.86 7.51
N SER A 101 32.04 3.74 8.51
CA SER A 101 31.10 3.65 9.63
C SER A 101 29.66 3.74 9.17
N LEU A 102 29.05 2.61 8.83
CA LEU A 102 27.67 2.55 8.37
C LEU A 102 26.71 2.90 9.51
N VAL A 103 26.12 4.10 9.45
CA VAL A 103 25.11 4.55 10.41
C VAL A 103 23.73 4.29 9.84
N ILE A 104 22.93 3.48 10.53
CA ILE A 104 21.56 3.17 10.16
C ILE A 104 20.63 3.97 11.05
N GLY A 105 19.67 4.70 10.46
CA GLY A 105 18.69 5.48 11.22
C GLY A 105 17.37 5.60 10.48
N ASP A 106 16.40 6.27 11.09
CA ASP A 106 15.11 6.56 10.46
C ASP A 106 15.25 7.53 9.29
N ILE A 107 14.37 7.46 8.29
CA ILE A 107 14.42 8.36 7.11
C ILE A 107 14.40 9.84 7.47
N GLN A 108 13.72 10.18 8.56
CA GLN A 108 13.60 11.55 9.06
C GLN A 108 14.94 12.12 9.53
N ALA A 109 15.92 11.25 9.82
CA ALA A 109 17.29 11.65 10.08
C ALA A 109 18.05 12.03 8.79
N PHE A 110 17.56 11.62 7.61
CA PHE A 110 18.24 11.80 6.31
C PHE A 110 17.49 12.75 5.35
N ALA A 111 16.17 12.91 5.49
CA ALA A 111 15.36 13.76 4.63
C ALA A 111 14.17 14.40 5.35
N THR A 112 13.81 15.61 4.92
CA THR A 112 12.80 16.46 5.59
C THR A 112 11.43 16.46 4.91
N GLN A 113 11.26 15.81 3.74
CA GLN A 113 9.99 15.75 3.02
C GLN A 113 9.69 14.33 2.48
N VAL A 114 8.54 13.80 2.90
CA VAL A 114 7.92 12.48 2.60
C VAL A 114 8.42 11.32 3.46
N ILE A 115 7.47 10.55 4.02
CA ILE A 115 7.66 9.53 5.06
C ILE A 115 7.49 8.13 4.44
N PRO A 116 8.56 7.37 4.15
CA PRO A 116 8.48 5.91 4.13
C PRO A 116 8.31 5.36 5.55
N ASP A 117 7.77 4.14 5.67
CA ASP A 117 7.52 3.50 6.97
C ASP A 117 8.85 3.27 7.76
N VAL A 118 10.00 3.17 7.07
CA VAL A 118 11.40 3.33 7.54
C VAL A 118 12.29 3.73 6.34
N ALA A 119 13.48 4.27 6.55
CA ALA A 119 14.56 4.15 5.55
C ALA A 119 15.86 3.81 6.26
N ILE A 120 16.92 3.53 5.51
CA ILE A 120 18.23 3.23 6.08
C ILE A 120 19.27 4.08 5.36
N GLY A 121 19.56 5.27 5.91
CA GLY A 121 20.75 5.97 5.44
C GLY A 121 22.02 5.23 5.85
N VAL A 122 23.14 5.62 5.23
CA VAL A 122 24.49 5.15 5.56
C VAL A 122 25.32 6.40 5.68
N THR A 123 25.58 6.89 6.89
CA THR A 123 26.47 8.05 7.04
C THR A 123 27.88 7.64 6.64
N ILE A 124 28.48 8.39 5.72
CA ILE A 124 29.91 8.35 5.46
C ILE A 124 30.47 9.50 6.26
N ASP A 125 31.31 9.20 7.25
CA ASP A 125 32.04 10.13 8.14
C ASP A 125 31.39 10.54 9.48
N ASN A 126 32.28 10.67 10.48
CA ASN A 126 32.03 11.02 11.87
C ASN A 126 31.57 12.48 12.09
N ASP A 127 31.09 13.16 11.04
CA ASP A 127 30.58 14.52 11.13
C ASP A 127 29.05 14.46 10.94
N ASP A 128 28.30 14.91 11.94
CA ASP A 128 26.82 14.91 12.01
C ASP A 128 26.14 15.74 10.89
N SER A 129 26.87 16.18 9.85
CA SER A 129 26.43 17.24 8.95
C SER A 129 25.85 16.81 7.61
N ILE A 130 26.17 15.65 7.01
CA ILE A 130 25.43 15.13 5.84
C ILE A 130 25.52 13.60 5.80
N SER A 131 24.38 12.93 5.94
CA SER A 131 24.29 11.49 5.74
C SER A 131 23.69 11.19 4.37
N GLU A 132 24.48 10.61 3.47
CA GLU A 132 23.99 10.16 2.18
C GLU A 132 23.14 8.89 2.34
N VAL A 133 21.95 8.87 1.73
CA VAL A 133 21.13 7.65 1.72
C VAL A 133 21.68 6.72 0.65
N LYS A 134 21.97 5.46 0.99
CA LYS A 134 22.46 4.45 0.03
C LYS A 134 21.49 3.30 -0.23
N VAL A 135 20.58 3.07 0.71
CA VAL A 135 19.57 2.01 0.64
C VAL A 135 18.26 2.51 1.24
N VAL A 136 17.12 2.14 0.68
CA VAL A 136 15.82 2.39 1.31
C VAL A 136 15.12 1.08 1.65
N GLY A 137 14.32 1.09 2.71
CA GLY A 137 13.67 -0.10 3.25
C GLY A 137 12.20 0.12 3.48
N GLU A 138 11.34 -0.75 2.96
CA GLU A 138 9.90 -0.67 3.15
C GLU A 138 9.45 -1.78 4.12
N PHE A 139 8.60 -1.46 5.09
CA PHE A 139 8.11 -2.43 6.07
C PHE A 139 6.61 -2.64 5.95
N LYS A 140 6.19 -3.89 6.07
CA LYS A 140 4.79 -4.29 6.26
C LYS A 140 4.68 -5.25 7.42
N THR A 141 3.51 -5.38 8.03
CA THR A 141 3.34 -6.33 9.12
C THR A 141 3.16 -7.76 8.59
N PHE A 142 3.82 -8.75 9.19
CA PHE A 142 3.75 -10.15 8.72
C PHE A 142 2.36 -10.78 8.84
N TRP A 143 1.46 -10.17 9.61
CA TRP A 143 0.06 -10.61 9.73
C TRP A 143 -0.87 -9.95 8.70
N THR A 144 -0.41 -8.92 7.98
CA THR A 144 -1.15 -8.30 6.86
C THR A 144 -0.57 -8.69 5.50
N LEU A 145 0.73 -9.02 5.43
CA LEU A 145 1.41 -9.47 4.22
C LEU A 145 2.27 -10.71 4.49
N GLY A 146 1.92 -11.83 3.84
CA GLY A 146 2.66 -13.10 3.91
C GLY A 146 3.92 -13.13 3.04
N LEU A 147 4.81 -12.14 3.17
CA LEU A 147 5.93 -11.92 2.23
C LEU A 147 6.86 -13.13 2.06
N ALA A 148 7.05 -13.93 3.12
CA ALA A 148 7.88 -15.14 3.10
C ALA A 148 7.42 -16.21 2.09
N HIS A 149 6.18 -16.12 1.61
CA HIS A 149 5.58 -17.08 0.67
C HIS A 149 5.42 -16.51 -0.75
N LEU A 150 5.82 -15.26 -0.98
CA LEU A 150 5.68 -14.59 -2.27
C LEU A 150 6.93 -14.79 -3.12
N SER A 151 6.75 -14.83 -4.45
CA SER A 151 7.85 -14.90 -5.40
C SER A 151 7.55 -14.13 -6.67
N VAL A 152 8.50 -13.33 -7.16
CA VAL A 152 8.35 -12.65 -8.46
C VAL A 152 8.31 -13.61 -9.65
N SER A 153 8.66 -14.90 -9.47
CA SER A 153 8.50 -15.92 -10.50
C SER A 153 7.05 -16.38 -10.66
N ASN A 154 6.17 -16.06 -9.70
CA ASN A 154 4.77 -16.42 -9.74
C ASN A 154 3.89 -15.19 -10.05
N ARG A 155 3.02 -15.31 -11.05
CA ARG A 155 2.14 -14.21 -11.48
C ARG A 155 1.23 -13.66 -10.37
N ARG A 156 0.59 -14.56 -9.59
CA ARG A 156 -0.29 -14.20 -8.47
C ARG A 156 0.47 -13.41 -7.40
N SER A 157 1.69 -13.84 -7.10
CA SER A 157 2.56 -13.15 -6.14
C SER A 157 3.03 -11.79 -6.66
N ARG A 158 3.36 -11.64 -7.95
CA ARG A 158 3.71 -10.32 -8.53
C ARG A 158 2.61 -9.29 -8.36
N LEU A 159 1.35 -9.69 -8.59
CA LEU A 159 0.20 -8.81 -8.39
C LEU A 159 0.04 -8.38 -6.92
N GLN A 160 0.28 -9.29 -5.96
CA GLN A 160 0.28 -8.95 -4.53
C GLN A 160 1.49 -8.09 -4.12
N LEU A 161 2.64 -8.27 -4.77
CA LEU A 161 3.85 -7.49 -4.53
C LEU A 161 3.79 -6.08 -5.17
N GLY A 162 3.00 -5.89 -6.23
CA GLY A 162 2.86 -4.65 -6.99
C GLY A 162 2.75 -3.37 -6.17
N PRO A 163 1.79 -3.25 -5.23
CA PRO A 163 1.66 -2.03 -4.44
C PRO A 163 2.85 -1.82 -3.48
N HIS A 164 3.32 -2.90 -2.86
CA HIS A 164 4.41 -2.83 -1.87
C HIS A 164 5.77 -2.54 -2.51
N LEU A 165 6.08 -3.17 -3.65
CA LEU A 165 7.26 -2.86 -4.44
C LEU A 165 7.13 -1.49 -5.13
N GLY A 166 5.92 -1.07 -5.51
CA GLY A 166 5.66 0.27 -6.04
C GLY A 166 6.06 1.35 -5.04
N GLN A 167 5.66 1.19 -3.77
CA GLN A 167 6.04 2.08 -2.69
C GLN A 167 7.56 2.13 -2.48
N LEU A 168 8.21 0.96 -2.41
CA LEU A 168 9.68 0.88 -2.29
C LEU A 168 10.38 1.54 -3.48
N VAL A 169 9.93 1.26 -4.71
CA VAL A 169 10.51 1.84 -5.94
C VAL A 169 10.34 3.35 -5.93
N ALA A 170 9.19 3.90 -5.54
CA ALA A 170 9.03 5.34 -5.43
C ALA A 170 10.06 5.98 -4.49
N GLN A 171 10.38 5.33 -3.36
CA GLN A 171 11.46 5.77 -2.48
C GLN A 171 12.83 5.65 -3.15
N MET A 172 13.14 4.51 -3.77
CA MET A 172 14.41 4.35 -4.49
C MET A 172 14.62 5.44 -5.54
N ARG A 173 13.55 5.86 -6.22
CA ARG A 173 13.60 6.94 -7.21
C ARG A 173 13.83 8.31 -6.57
N ASN A 174 13.10 8.64 -5.51
CA ASN A 174 13.22 9.92 -4.81
C ASN A 174 14.63 10.16 -4.26
N PHE A 175 15.35 9.09 -3.92
CA PHE A 175 16.73 9.13 -3.42
C PHE A 175 17.78 8.76 -4.49
N GLU A 176 17.38 8.56 -5.75
CA GLU A 176 18.28 8.16 -6.84
C GLU A 176 19.11 6.89 -6.54
N LEU A 177 18.46 5.86 -5.99
CA LEU A 177 19.10 4.66 -5.47
C LEU A 177 18.91 3.43 -6.36
N ARG A 178 19.96 2.62 -6.36
CA ARG A 178 20.06 1.31 -6.98
C ARG A 178 19.51 0.20 -6.11
N TYR A 179 19.63 0.31 -4.79
CA TYR A 179 19.34 -0.78 -3.87
C TYR A 179 18.22 -0.42 -2.88
N GLY A 180 17.38 -1.41 -2.58
CA GLY A 180 16.36 -1.31 -1.55
C GLY A 180 15.97 -2.68 -1.02
N PHE A 181 15.08 -2.73 -0.03
CA PHE A 181 14.53 -3.98 0.47
C PHE A 181 13.09 -3.80 0.96
N LEU A 182 12.30 -4.87 0.90
CA LEU A 182 10.96 -4.97 1.46
C LEU A 182 10.98 -6.03 2.56
N SER A 183 10.51 -5.70 3.76
CA SER A 183 10.57 -6.61 4.90
C SER A 183 9.25 -6.69 5.65
N THR A 184 8.96 -7.89 6.15
CA THR A 184 7.92 -8.16 7.15
C THR A 184 8.50 -8.71 8.44
N TYR A 185 9.82 -8.57 8.63
CA TYR A 185 10.63 -9.30 9.61
C TYR A 185 10.68 -10.81 9.36
N LYS A 186 9.53 -11.49 9.20
CA LYS A 186 9.45 -12.93 8.89
C LYS A 186 9.96 -13.30 7.49
N GLY A 187 9.83 -12.37 6.56
CA GLY A 187 10.42 -12.48 5.23
C GLY A 187 11.02 -11.14 4.81
N THR A 188 12.15 -11.18 4.11
CA THR A 188 12.81 -10.00 3.55
C THR A 188 13.19 -10.26 2.10
N MET A 189 12.80 -9.37 1.19
CA MET A 189 13.21 -9.37 -0.21
C MET A 189 14.13 -8.18 -0.48
N PHE A 190 15.20 -8.40 -1.23
CA PHE A 190 16.13 -7.38 -1.65
C PHE A 190 15.88 -6.99 -3.10
N VAL A 191 16.03 -5.72 -3.42
CA VAL A 191 15.73 -5.14 -4.73
C VAL A 191 16.95 -4.42 -5.28
N LYS A 192 17.28 -4.68 -6.54
CA LYS A 192 18.30 -4.01 -7.33
C LYS A 192 17.69 -3.43 -8.59
N ARG A 193 17.75 -2.11 -8.73
CA ARG A 193 17.40 -1.39 -9.95
C ARG A 193 18.54 -1.51 -10.95
N THR A 194 18.24 -1.98 -12.16
CA THR A 194 19.26 -2.16 -13.23
C THR A 194 18.98 -1.33 -14.46
N ALA A 195 17.73 -0.86 -14.62
CA ALA A 195 17.32 0.08 -15.63
C ALA A 195 16.12 0.89 -15.09
N ASP A 196 15.72 1.90 -15.84
CA ASP A 196 14.60 2.78 -15.51
C ASP A 196 13.31 2.02 -15.20
N PHE A 197 13.11 0.91 -15.92
CA PHE A 197 11.95 0.02 -15.86
C PHE A 197 12.34 -1.43 -15.54
N ALA A 198 13.47 -1.68 -14.87
CA ALA A 198 13.90 -3.04 -14.55
C ALA A 198 14.37 -3.16 -13.09
N PHE A 199 13.61 -3.93 -12.30
CA PHE A 199 13.85 -4.15 -10.88
C PHE A 199 14.04 -5.64 -10.62
N HIS A 200 15.24 -6.02 -10.22
CA HIS A 200 15.60 -7.38 -9.87
C HIS A 200 15.35 -7.62 -8.39
N VAL A 201 14.50 -8.60 -8.08
CA VAL A 201 14.03 -8.91 -6.72
C VAL A 201 14.54 -10.28 -6.32
N SER A 202 15.13 -10.39 -5.13
CA SER A 202 15.58 -11.66 -4.56
C SER A 202 14.39 -12.58 -4.25
N ARG A 203 14.66 -13.86 -4.01
CA ARG A 203 13.72 -14.71 -3.27
C ARG A 203 13.54 -14.17 -1.84
N PRO A 204 12.40 -14.42 -1.18
CA PRO A 204 12.24 -14.02 0.21
C PRO A 204 13.21 -14.80 1.08
N ILE A 205 14.00 -14.08 1.88
CA ILE A 205 14.85 -14.64 2.92
C ILE A 205 14.04 -14.68 4.21
N ARG A 206 13.91 -15.86 4.82
CA ARG A 206 13.11 -16.03 6.03
C ARG A 206 13.92 -15.66 7.26
N ASP A 207 13.22 -15.23 8.31
CA ASP A 207 13.78 -14.98 9.64
C ASP A 207 14.54 -16.18 10.22
N VAL A 208 14.14 -17.40 9.86
CA VAL A 208 14.75 -18.66 10.30
C VAL A 208 15.88 -19.18 9.40
N ASP A 209 16.15 -18.54 8.26
CA ASP A 209 17.17 -19.03 7.31
C ASP A 209 18.59 -18.82 7.84
N THR A 210 19.45 -19.82 7.69
CA THR A 210 20.84 -19.81 8.19
C THR A 210 21.90 -20.05 7.11
N ASN A 211 21.51 -20.48 5.90
CA ASN A 211 22.43 -20.64 4.78
C ASN A 211 22.85 -19.27 4.20
N LEU A 212 21.87 -18.39 4.03
CA LEU A 212 22.00 -16.95 3.81
C LEU A 212 20.95 -16.29 4.69
N SER A 213 21.35 -15.92 5.90
CA SER A 213 20.45 -15.26 6.85
C SER A 213 20.12 -13.84 6.41
N VAL A 214 19.09 -13.26 7.01
CA VAL A 214 18.75 -11.84 6.81
C VAL A 214 19.94 -10.94 7.12
N ARG A 215 20.66 -11.19 8.23
CA ARG A 215 21.83 -10.39 8.63
C ARG A 215 22.99 -10.50 7.64
N GLN A 216 23.24 -11.69 7.08
CA GLN A 216 24.25 -11.89 6.04
C GLN A 216 23.90 -11.13 4.77
N CYS A 217 22.66 -11.28 4.29
CA CYS A 217 22.18 -10.57 3.10
C CYS A 217 22.21 -9.05 3.30
N PHE A 218 21.84 -8.58 4.50
CA PHE A 218 21.84 -7.16 4.82
C PHE A 218 23.26 -6.58 4.86
N ALA A 219 24.21 -7.25 5.52
CA ALA A 219 25.61 -6.85 5.53
C ALA A 219 26.22 -6.79 4.12
N ALA A 220 25.92 -7.79 3.28
CA ALA A 220 26.36 -7.81 1.90
C ALA A 220 25.74 -6.69 1.05
N LEU A 221 24.44 -6.41 1.22
CA LEU A 221 23.76 -5.31 0.53
C LEU A 221 24.44 -3.97 0.85
N CYS A 222 24.79 -3.74 2.12
CA CYS A 222 25.55 -2.55 2.52
C CYS A 222 26.88 -2.41 1.76
N ILE A 223 27.62 -3.52 1.59
CA ILE A 223 28.88 -3.52 0.82
C ILE A 223 28.63 -3.22 -0.66
N LEU A 224 27.59 -3.82 -1.25
CA LEU A 224 27.23 -3.58 -2.65
C LEU A 224 26.78 -2.13 -2.89
N ALA A 225 26.03 -1.57 -1.95
CA ALA A 225 25.58 -0.18 -1.99
C ALA A 225 26.77 0.78 -1.85
N GLU A 226 27.72 0.49 -0.97
CA GLU A 226 28.95 1.28 -0.84
C GLU A 226 29.74 1.38 -2.15
N GLN A 227 29.70 0.32 -2.97
CA GLN A 227 30.40 0.27 -4.25
C GLN A 227 29.67 1.01 -5.37
N ALA A 228 28.33 1.02 -5.38
CA ALA A 228 27.53 1.58 -6.47
C ALA A 228 26.04 1.77 -6.09
N HIS A 229 25.73 2.71 -5.20
CA HIS A 229 24.35 3.01 -4.80
C HIS A 229 23.58 3.91 -5.77
N GLU A 230 24.25 4.78 -6.52
CA GLU A 230 23.55 5.77 -7.36
C GLU A 230 22.87 5.14 -8.60
N TYR A 231 21.68 5.64 -8.89
CA TYR A 231 20.95 5.43 -10.12
C TYR A 231 20.04 6.64 -10.41
N THR A 232 20.41 7.42 -11.42
CA THR A 232 19.60 8.52 -11.96
C THR A 232 18.85 8.05 -13.21
N GLU A 233 17.61 8.49 -13.35
CA GLU A 233 16.73 8.15 -14.48
C GLU A 233 17.12 8.85 -15.78
N GLY A 234 16.78 8.24 -16.92
CA GLY A 234 16.87 8.90 -18.22
C GLY A 234 15.97 10.14 -18.31
N SER A 235 16.35 11.11 -19.14
CA SER A 235 15.58 12.37 -19.29
C SER A 235 14.20 12.18 -19.92
N ASP A 236 13.96 11.07 -20.60
CA ASP A 236 12.68 10.66 -21.19
C ASP A 236 11.85 9.76 -20.26
N PHE A 237 12.36 9.46 -19.07
CA PHE A 237 11.68 8.64 -18.09
C PHE A 237 10.36 9.28 -17.63
N LYS A 238 9.34 8.43 -17.49
CA LYS A 238 8.02 8.82 -16.99
C LYS A 238 7.58 7.87 -15.90
N ALA A 239 7.52 8.37 -14.67
CA ALA A 239 7.17 7.61 -13.48
C ALA A 239 5.84 6.88 -13.62
N GLU A 240 4.87 7.51 -14.29
CA GLU A 240 3.53 6.93 -14.47
C GLU A 240 3.56 5.57 -15.19
N ARG A 241 4.56 5.34 -16.07
CA ARG A 241 4.71 4.10 -16.82
C ARG A 241 5.08 2.92 -15.94
N LEU A 242 5.64 3.13 -14.75
CA LEU A 242 5.95 2.05 -13.80
C LEU A 242 4.71 1.32 -13.31
N ARG A 243 3.54 1.98 -13.34
CA ARG A 243 2.27 1.38 -12.91
C ARG A 243 1.66 0.45 -13.97
N GLY A 244 2.23 0.39 -15.17
CA GLY A 244 1.72 -0.45 -16.25
C GLY A 244 0.68 0.25 -17.10
N GLN A 245 -0.34 -0.49 -17.54
CA GLN A 245 -1.48 0.09 -18.28
C GLN A 245 -2.14 1.22 -17.47
N ASN A 246 -2.72 2.19 -18.18
CA ASN A 246 -3.33 3.37 -17.57
C ASN A 246 -4.36 2.95 -16.51
N GLY A 247 -4.43 3.69 -15.41
CA GLY A 247 -5.53 3.53 -14.44
C GLY A 247 -6.88 3.67 -15.15
N VAL A 248 -7.95 3.17 -14.52
CA VAL A 248 -9.28 3.26 -15.12
C VAL A 248 -9.57 4.73 -15.43
N GLN A 249 -9.78 5.07 -16.69
CA GLN A 249 -10.03 6.45 -17.08
C GLN A 249 -11.53 6.70 -17.21
N ALA A 250 -12.01 7.77 -16.59
CA ALA A 250 -13.38 8.23 -16.76
C ALA A 250 -13.59 8.65 -18.21
N SER A 251 -14.79 8.42 -18.73
CA SER A 251 -15.08 8.81 -20.11
C SER A 251 -14.94 10.33 -20.26
N VAL A 252 -14.12 10.80 -21.20
CA VAL A 252 -14.10 12.23 -21.55
C VAL A 252 -15.40 12.62 -22.29
N ARG A 253 -16.09 11.64 -22.89
CA ARG A 253 -17.40 11.84 -23.53
C ARG A 253 -18.50 11.92 -22.47
N GLN A 254 -19.42 12.87 -22.64
CA GLN A 254 -20.60 13.04 -21.80
C GLN A 254 -21.44 11.76 -21.82
N SER A 255 -21.63 11.15 -20.65
CA SER A 255 -22.65 10.12 -20.46
C SER A 255 -23.96 10.81 -20.04
N PRO A 256 -25.13 10.41 -20.59
CA PRO A 256 -26.43 10.86 -20.09
C PRO A 256 -26.58 10.68 -18.56
N LEU A 257 -25.80 9.76 -17.98
CA LEU A 257 -25.82 9.38 -16.57
C LEU A 257 -25.00 10.32 -15.65
N ARG A 258 -24.18 11.25 -16.17
CA ARG A 258 -23.63 12.34 -15.34
C ARG A 258 -24.72 13.26 -14.79
N ASN A 259 -25.89 13.24 -15.43
CA ASN A 259 -27.06 14.05 -15.13
C ASN A 259 -28.24 13.21 -14.60
N TYR A 260 -28.02 11.96 -14.19
CA TYR A 260 -29.08 11.17 -13.55
C TYR A 260 -29.28 11.64 -12.11
N ALA A 261 -29.99 12.77 -11.97
CA ALA A 261 -30.88 12.94 -10.86
C ALA A 261 -31.87 11.77 -10.91
N ALA A 262 -31.67 10.74 -10.08
CA ALA A 262 -32.76 9.83 -9.75
C ALA A 262 -33.97 10.69 -9.36
N GLU A 263 -35.17 10.28 -9.76
CA GLU A 263 -36.44 10.95 -9.45
C GLU A 263 -36.47 11.40 -7.97
N GLY A 264 -36.18 12.69 -7.73
CA GLY A 264 -35.72 13.19 -6.43
C GLY A 264 -34.53 14.15 -6.60
N SER A 265 -34.75 15.21 -7.38
CA SER A 265 -33.74 16.17 -7.85
C SER A 265 -32.84 16.74 -6.74
N LEU A 266 -31.52 16.44 -6.79
CA LEU A 266 -30.50 17.18 -6.01
C LEU A 266 -30.34 18.65 -6.48
N VAL A 267 -31.17 19.12 -7.42
CA VAL A 267 -31.11 20.50 -7.94
C VAL A 267 -31.81 21.43 -6.96
N ALA A 268 -31.09 21.86 -5.93
CA ALA A 268 -31.35 23.16 -5.35
C ALA A 268 -30.93 24.20 -6.40
N GLY A 269 -31.88 24.99 -6.91
CA GLY A 269 -31.52 26.25 -7.58
C GLY A 269 -30.60 27.08 -6.68
N LEU A 270 -29.93 28.10 -7.21
CA LEU A 270 -28.94 28.93 -6.47
C LEU A 270 -29.47 29.63 -5.19
N ASN A 271 -30.74 29.43 -4.82
CA ASN A 271 -31.33 29.84 -3.57
C ASN A 271 -30.89 28.89 -2.43
N GLY A 272 -30.30 29.43 -1.37
CA GLY A 272 -29.91 28.64 -0.18
C GLY A 272 -28.44 28.22 -0.13
N ILE A 273 -27.55 28.96 -0.82
CA ILE A 273 -26.10 28.84 -0.62
C ILE A 273 -25.74 29.33 0.78
N THR A 274 -24.92 28.55 1.48
CA THR A 274 -24.42 28.83 2.82
C THR A 274 -22.88 28.75 2.82
N PRO A 275 -22.20 29.19 3.89
CA PRO A 275 -20.76 28.96 4.06
C PRO A 275 -20.36 27.47 4.15
N HIS A 276 -21.32 26.55 4.15
CA HIS A 276 -21.11 25.10 4.15
C HIS A 276 -21.51 24.46 2.81
N SER A 277 -21.70 25.25 1.77
CA SER A 277 -22.07 24.74 0.45
C SER A 277 -20.84 24.32 -0.36
N ILE A 278 -20.98 23.22 -1.11
CA ILE A 278 -20.08 22.83 -2.20
C ILE A 278 -20.86 22.99 -3.50
N ILE A 279 -20.39 23.85 -4.38
CA ILE A 279 -21.02 24.09 -5.69
C ILE A 279 -20.25 23.30 -6.74
N LEU A 280 -20.95 22.37 -7.38
CA LEU A 280 -20.42 21.55 -8.45
C LEU A 280 -20.90 22.06 -9.79
N GLY A 281 -19.97 22.13 -10.74
CA GLY A 281 -20.26 22.45 -12.13
C GLY A 281 -20.12 21.21 -12.98
N ASP A 282 -21.09 21.02 -13.88
CA ASP A 282 -20.92 20.13 -15.01
C ASP A 282 -20.25 20.86 -16.19
N GLN A 283 -19.87 20.11 -17.23
CA GLN A 283 -19.27 20.67 -18.44
C GLN A 283 -20.29 21.41 -19.35
N GLN A 284 -21.57 21.41 -19.02
CA GLN A 284 -22.65 22.10 -19.73
C GLN A 284 -23.05 23.43 -19.05
N GLY A 285 -22.46 23.76 -17.91
CA GLY A 285 -22.74 24.97 -17.14
C GLY A 285 -23.87 24.83 -16.11
N SER A 286 -24.42 23.63 -15.90
CA SER A 286 -25.36 23.37 -14.81
C SER A 286 -24.61 23.37 -13.48
N LEU A 287 -25.19 24.03 -12.48
CA LEU A 287 -24.64 24.12 -11.13
C LEU A 287 -25.51 23.33 -10.16
N THR A 288 -24.88 22.47 -9.37
CA THR A 288 -25.51 21.76 -8.25
C THR A 288 -24.96 22.29 -6.94
N VAL A 289 -25.83 22.72 -6.03
CA VAL A 289 -25.45 23.21 -4.70
C VAL A 289 -25.66 22.11 -3.68
N LEU A 290 -24.57 21.68 -3.02
CA LEU A 290 -24.60 20.65 -1.98
C LEU A 290 -24.38 21.30 -0.61
N ASN A 291 -25.39 21.29 0.25
CA ASN A 291 -25.28 21.86 1.60
C ASN A 291 -24.76 20.81 2.59
N VAL A 292 -23.51 20.99 3.06
CA VAL A 292 -22.85 20.08 4.00
C VAL A 292 -23.50 20.15 5.37
N THR A 293 -23.88 18.97 5.87
CA THR A 293 -24.45 18.81 7.21
C THR A 293 -23.40 18.37 8.22
N ARG A 294 -22.46 17.52 7.80
CA ARG A 294 -21.42 16.99 8.68
C ARG A 294 -20.14 16.75 7.89
N LYS A 295 -18.98 17.03 8.49
CA LYS A 295 -17.68 16.56 7.98
C LYS A 295 -17.39 15.19 8.61
N LEU A 296 -17.09 14.18 7.78
CA LEU A 296 -16.86 12.80 8.23
C LEU A 296 -15.37 12.47 8.39
N SER A 297 -14.52 13.00 7.52
CA SER A 297 -13.07 12.79 7.63
C SER A 297 -12.43 13.85 8.55
N PRO A 298 -11.52 13.47 9.47
CA PRO A 298 -10.76 14.44 10.26
C PRO A 298 -9.85 15.31 9.35
N PRO A 299 -9.35 16.47 9.82
CA PRO A 299 -8.36 17.23 9.07
C PRO A 299 -7.05 16.46 9.05
N SER A 300 -6.77 15.76 7.97
CA SER A 300 -5.40 15.34 7.63
C SER A 300 -4.87 16.21 6.50
N GLN A 301 -3.55 16.31 6.43
CA GLN A 301 -2.74 16.93 5.37
C GLN A 301 -2.99 16.35 3.96
N SER A 302 -3.99 15.49 3.79
CA SER A 302 -4.44 14.96 2.52
C SER A 302 -5.40 15.95 1.88
N ASP A 303 -5.13 16.36 0.65
CA ASP A 303 -6.00 17.16 -0.23
C ASP A 303 -7.25 16.35 -0.65
N LYS A 304 -7.94 15.73 0.32
CA LYS A 304 -9.13 14.89 0.20
C LYS A 304 -10.03 15.13 1.41
N ALA A 305 -11.35 15.07 1.20
CA ALA A 305 -12.32 15.21 2.29
C ALA A 305 -13.59 14.40 2.03
N ILE A 306 -14.23 13.93 3.10
CA ILE A 306 -15.52 13.24 3.04
C ILE A 306 -16.52 14.05 3.88
N PHE A 307 -17.64 14.39 3.25
CA PHE A 307 -18.75 15.12 3.86
C PHE A 307 -20.04 14.32 3.79
N GLU A 308 -20.96 14.58 4.70
CA GLU A 308 -22.34 14.12 4.68
C GLU A 308 -23.26 15.30 4.36
N ILE A 309 -24.21 15.09 3.45
CA ILE A 309 -25.29 16.03 3.16
C ILE A 309 -26.63 15.35 3.44
N ASN A 310 -27.63 16.16 3.80
CA ASN A 310 -29.01 15.70 3.93
C ASN A 310 -29.89 16.54 3.01
N GLN A 311 -30.58 15.89 2.09
CA GLN A 311 -31.53 16.52 1.20
C GLN A 311 -32.88 15.80 1.32
N GLU A 312 -33.89 16.55 1.76
CA GLU A 312 -35.27 16.06 1.91
C GLU A 312 -35.38 14.79 2.76
N GLY A 313 -34.55 14.68 3.81
CA GLY A 313 -34.51 13.51 4.70
C GLY A 313 -33.65 12.36 4.20
N THR A 314 -33.10 12.46 2.98
CA THR A 314 -32.18 11.47 2.41
C THR A 314 -30.73 11.88 2.63
N ARG A 315 -29.91 10.95 3.15
CA ARG A 315 -28.49 11.19 3.41
C ARG A 315 -27.62 10.76 2.24
N TYR A 316 -26.62 11.60 1.92
CA TYR A 316 -25.63 11.32 0.90
C TYR A 316 -24.22 11.60 1.42
N ILE A 317 -23.25 10.97 0.79
CA ILE A 317 -21.82 11.15 1.02
C ILE A 317 -21.24 11.93 -0.16
N VAL A 318 -20.47 12.96 0.16
CA VAL A 318 -19.70 13.74 -0.82
C VAL A 318 -18.22 13.48 -0.58
N LYS A 319 -17.57 12.79 -1.52
CA LYS A 319 -16.13 12.55 -1.51
C LYS A 319 -15.47 13.60 -2.39
N CYS A 320 -14.50 14.32 -1.85
CA CYS A 320 -13.79 15.42 -2.50
C CYS A 320 -12.30 15.11 -2.63
N TRP A 321 -11.72 15.53 -3.74
CA TRP A 321 -10.30 15.43 -4.06
C TRP A 321 -9.81 16.76 -4.62
N GLY A 322 -8.68 17.25 -4.15
CA GLY A 322 -8.03 18.38 -4.78
C GLY A 322 -7.17 17.96 -5.97
N PRO A 323 -6.54 18.93 -6.65
CA PRO A 323 -5.92 18.71 -7.96
C PRO A 323 -4.83 17.63 -7.97
N GLN A 324 -4.10 17.46 -6.87
CA GLN A 324 -3.03 16.46 -6.79
C GLN A 324 -3.55 15.02 -6.82
N HIS A 325 -4.85 14.81 -6.63
CA HIS A 325 -5.52 13.50 -6.65
C HIS A 325 -6.49 13.36 -7.84
N GLU A 326 -6.22 14.07 -8.94
CA GLU A 326 -7.04 13.98 -10.15
C GLU A 326 -7.10 12.54 -10.70
N ARG A 327 -6.02 11.76 -10.56
CA ARG A 327 -5.99 10.37 -11.05
C ARG A 327 -6.89 9.45 -10.24
N GLU A 328 -6.83 9.53 -8.91
CA GLU A 328 -7.64 8.74 -7.99
C GLU A 328 -9.12 9.05 -8.16
N SER A 329 -9.47 10.34 -8.23
CA SER A 329 -10.85 10.77 -8.50
C SER A 329 -11.35 10.31 -9.87
N ASN A 330 -10.51 10.38 -10.92
CA ASN A 330 -10.84 9.85 -12.24
C ASN A 330 -11.09 8.34 -12.19
N SER A 331 -10.22 7.59 -11.52
CA SER A 331 -10.32 6.13 -11.42
C SER A 331 -11.62 5.71 -10.75
N GLU A 332 -11.92 6.29 -9.58
CA GLU A 332 -13.14 5.95 -8.85
C GLU A 332 -14.40 6.32 -9.63
N ILE A 333 -14.46 7.52 -10.22
CA ILE A 333 -15.60 7.96 -11.04
C ILE A 333 -15.78 7.04 -12.25
N ALA A 334 -14.69 6.61 -12.89
CA ALA A 334 -14.75 5.74 -14.05
C ALA A 334 -15.36 4.37 -13.73
N VAL A 335 -15.04 3.81 -12.57
CA VAL A 335 -15.63 2.54 -12.12
C VAL A 335 -17.14 2.69 -11.95
N TYR A 336 -17.59 3.73 -11.25
CA TYR A 336 -19.02 3.98 -11.09
C TYR A 336 -19.73 4.28 -12.43
N GLU A 337 -19.11 5.04 -13.33
CA GLU A 337 -19.62 5.26 -14.68
C GLU A 337 -19.82 3.90 -15.39
N ARG A 338 -18.82 3.02 -15.42
CA ARG A 338 -18.92 1.70 -16.07
C ARG A 338 -19.98 0.80 -15.43
N LEU A 339 -20.06 0.76 -14.11
CA LEU A 339 -21.09 0.01 -13.39
C LEU A 339 -22.50 0.49 -13.77
N SER A 340 -22.69 1.81 -13.83
CA SER A 340 -23.96 2.43 -14.22
C SER A 340 -24.32 2.15 -15.69
N HIS A 341 -23.35 2.17 -16.61
CA HIS A 341 -23.58 1.80 -18.01
C HIS A 341 -24.01 0.34 -18.16
N LEU A 342 -23.39 -0.58 -17.40
CA LEU A 342 -23.74 -2.00 -17.46
C LEU A 342 -25.11 -2.27 -16.81
N ARG A 343 -25.44 -1.58 -15.72
CA ARG A 343 -26.73 -1.70 -15.05
C ARG A 343 -27.17 -0.35 -14.45
N PRO A 344 -28.01 0.43 -15.16
CA PRO A 344 -28.43 1.76 -14.69
C PRO A 344 -29.19 1.76 -13.37
N ARG A 345 -29.89 0.66 -13.05
CA ARG A 345 -30.58 0.49 -11.75
C ARG A 345 -29.62 0.20 -10.58
N GLY A 346 -28.34 0.01 -10.88
CA GLY A 346 -27.32 -0.30 -9.89
C GLY A 346 -27.22 -1.77 -9.50
N TYR A 347 -26.24 -2.03 -8.65
CA TYR A 347 -26.01 -3.33 -8.01
C TYR A 347 -26.22 -3.20 -6.51
N THR A 348 -26.72 -4.27 -5.87
CA THR A 348 -26.95 -4.28 -4.42
C THR A 348 -25.65 -4.15 -3.62
N VAL A 349 -24.53 -4.61 -4.20
CA VAL A 349 -23.21 -4.65 -3.58
C VAL A 349 -22.39 -3.35 -3.74
N PHE A 350 -22.92 -2.36 -4.46
CA PHE A 350 -22.26 -1.07 -4.68
C PHE A 350 -23.19 0.10 -4.32
N ALA A 351 -22.59 1.26 -4.04
CA ALA A 351 -23.32 2.51 -4.07
C ALA A 351 -23.56 2.94 -5.53
N ASN A 352 -24.71 3.54 -5.81
CA ASN A 352 -24.96 4.11 -7.14
C ASN A 352 -24.45 5.55 -7.16
N MET A 353 -23.58 5.89 -8.11
CA MET A 353 -23.18 7.29 -8.30
C MET A 353 -24.41 8.15 -8.62
N ILE A 354 -24.59 9.21 -7.83
CA ILE A 354 -25.65 10.19 -8.06
C ILE A 354 -25.16 11.25 -9.04
N LEU A 355 -23.99 11.84 -8.75
CA LEU A 355 -23.33 12.80 -9.63
C LEU A 355 -21.84 12.88 -9.31
N ALA A 356 -21.06 13.36 -10.27
CA ALA A 356 -19.66 13.70 -10.07
C ALA A 356 -19.30 14.91 -10.95
N GLY A 357 -18.44 15.80 -10.45
CA GLY A 357 -18.13 17.04 -11.17
C GLY A 357 -16.98 17.82 -10.55
N ASN A 358 -16.66 18.95 -11.18
CA ASN A 358 -15.64 19.87 -10.69
C ASN A 358 -16.24 20.79 -9.63
N ILE A 359 -15.48 21.05 -8.58
CA ILE A 359 -15.85 22.04 -7.56
C ILE A 359 -15.56 23.42 -8.15
N ILE A 360 -16.63 24.21 -8.32
CA ILE A 360 -16.56 25.57 -8.87
C ILE A 360 -16.36 26.58 -7.75
N CYS A 361 -17.02 26.34 -6.61
CA CYS A 361 -16.95 27.23 -5.46
C CYS A 361 -17.29 26.47 -4.17
N SER A 362 -16.45 26.61 -3.15
CA SER A 362 -16.70 26.10 -1.81
C SER A 362 -15.72 26.73 -0.83
N SER A 363 -16.19 27.13 0.35
CA SER A 363 -15.33 27.51 1.48
C SER A 363 -14.79 26.29 2.25
N LEU A 364 -15.39 25.10 2.06
CA LEU A 364 -15.00 23.87 2.75
C LEU A 364 -13.91 23.10 2.00
N PHE A 365 -13.92 23.18 0.67
CA PHE A 365 -12.98 22.49 -0.21
C PHE A 365 -12.79 23.29 -1.50
N PRO A 366 -11.82 24.24 -1.56
CA PRO A 366 -11.88 25.35 -2.51
C PRO A 366 -11.86 25.00 -4.00
N HIS A 367 -11.22 23.90 -4.38
CA HIS A 367 -11.03 23.52 -5.78
C HIS A 367 -10.75 22.02 -5.87
N GLY A 368 -11.04 21.42 -7.03
CA GLY A 368 -10.85 19.99 -7.28
C GLY A 368 -12.11 19.32 -7.81
N ARG A 369 -12.32 18.06 -7.45
CA ARG A 369 -13.44 17.23 -7.91
C ARG A 369 -14.23 16.67 -6.74
N ALA A 370 -15.51 16.40 -7.00
CA ALA A 370 -16.37 15.71 -6.05
C ALA A 370 -17.17 14.58 -6.71
N LEU A 371 -17.46 13.56 -5.91
CA LEU A 371 -18.34 12.43 -6.20
C LEU A 371 -19.40 12.36 -5.11
N VAL A 372 -20.67 12.23 -5.50
CA VAL A 372 -21.80 12.10 -4.59
C VAL A 372 -22.37 10.69 -4.68
N LEU A 373 -22.47 10.03 -3.53
CA LEU A 373 -22.96 8.67 -3.36
C LEU A 373 -24.10 8.67 -2.33
N PRO A 374 -25.10 7.77 -2.43
CA PRO A 374 -26.06 7.57 -1.36
C PRO A 374 -25.33 7.08 -0.10
N HIS A 375 -25.76 7.57 1.07
CA HIS A 375 -25.28 7.04 2.33
C HIS A 375 -25.71 5.57 2.46
N LYS A 376 -24.75 4.68 2.70
CA LYS A 376 -24.99 3.26 2.95
C LYS A 376 -24.82 2.98 4.44
N ASN A 377 -25.82 2.34 5.04
CA ASN A 377 -25.73 1.90 6.43
C ASN A 377 -24.77 0.70 6.53
N GLY A 378 -24.25 0.48 7.72
CA GLY A 378 -23.35 -0.63 8.01
C GLY A 378 -22.10 -0.18 8.76
N GLN A 379 -21.46 -1.14 9.40
CA GLN A 379 -20.17 -0.97 10.05
C GLN A 379 -19.07 -1.38 9.08
N VAL A 380 -17.91 -0.72 9.17
CA VAL A 380 -16.73 -1.13 8.40
C VAL A 380 -16.37 -2.56 8.78
N LEU A 381 -16.28 -3.43 7.77
CA LEU A 381 -16.16 -4.88 7.95
C LEU A 381 -14.94 -5.25 8.78
N ALA A 382 -13.84 -4.51 8.62
CA ALA A 382 -12.63 -4.69 9.42
C ALA A 382 -12.88 -4.68 10.94
N TYR A 383 -13.79 -3.83 11.43
CA TYR A 383 -14.05 -3.69 12.87
C TYR A 383 -15.00 -4.75 13.43
N VAL A 384 -15.78 -5.41 12.57
CA VAL A 384 -16.82 -6.35 13.00
C VAL A 384 -16.52 -7.80 12.62
N TRP A 385 -15.58 -8.04 11.71
CA TRP A 385 -15.28 -9.35 11.12
C TRP A 385 -15.07 -10.46 12.16
N ASP A 386 -14.28 -10.17 13.19
CA ASP A 386 -13.94 -11.15 14.22
C ASP A 386 -15.13 -11.48 15.13
N ASN A 387 -16.13 -10.60 15.18
CA ASN A 387 -17.37 -10.76 15.95
C ASN A 387 -18.55 -11.27 15.09
N LEU A 388 -18.31 -11.66 13.84
CA LEU A 388 -19.32 -12.28 12.97
C LEU A 388 -19.39 -13.78 13.21
N SER A 389 -20.61 -14.32 13.19
CA SER A 389 -20.87 -15.75 13.14
C SER A 389 -20.34 -16.37 11.84
N LEU A 390 -20.18 -17.70 11.83
CA LEU A 390 -19.76 -18.42 10.62
C LEU A 390 -20.70 -18.15 9.44
N HIS A 391 -22.01 -18.10 9.68
CA HIS A 391 -23.01 -17.84 8.65
C HIS A 391 -22.87 -16.43 8.05
N GLU A 392 -22.72 -15.41 8.90
CA GLU A 392 -22.49 -14.04 8.45
C GLU A 392 -21.19 -13.91 7.65
N ARG A 393 -20.09 -14.56 8.09
CA ARG A 393 -18.82 -14.56 7.37
C ARG A 393 -18.92 -15.20 6.00
N THR A 394 -19.66 -16.30 5.88
CA THR A 394 -19.91 -16.97 4.59
C THR A 394 -20.71 -16.06 3.67
N HIS A 395 -21.82 -15.49 4.15
CA HIS A 395 -22.64 -14.54 3.38
C HIS A 395 -21.84 -13.34 2.89
N VAL A 396 -21.04 -12.72 3.77
CA VAL A 396 -20.18 -11.59 3.39
C VAL A 396 -19.16 -12.00 2.32
N ARG A 397 -18.56 -13.19 2.43
CA ARG A 397 -17.62 -13.70 1.42
C ARG A 397 -18.30 -13.85 0.06
N GLU A 398 -19.49 -14.45 0.02
CA GLU A 398 -20.27 -14.66 -1.22
C GLU A 398 -20.64 -13.32 -1.88
N GLU A 399 -21.11 -12.32 -1.12
CA GLU A 399 -21.45 -11.01 -1.69
C GLU A 399 -20.19 -10.24 -2.14
N CYS A 400 -19.06 -10.36 -1.45
CA CYS A 400 -17.79 -9.80 -1.92
C CYS A 400 -17.29 -10.47 -3.20
N GLU A 401 -17.39 -11.80 -3.31
CA GLU A 401 -17.03 -12.54 -4.53
C GLU A 401 -17.90 -12.12 -5.71
N LYS A 402 -19.21 -11.97 -5.49
CA LYS A 402 -20.15 -11.41 -6.47
C LYS A 402 -19.76 -10.00 -6.89
N ALA A 403 -19.41 -9.12 -5.96
CA ALA A 403 -18.94 -7.77 -6.26
C ALA A 403 -17.69 -7.79 -7.15
N ILE A 404 -16.70 -8.61 -6.80
CA ILE A 404 -15.46 -8.78 -7.58
C ILE A 404 -15.79 -9.30 -8.99
N ASN A 405 -16.66 -10.30 -9.12
CA ASN A 405 -17.06 -10.82 -10.43
C ASN A 405 -17.73 -9.76 -11.31
N ILE A 406 -18.53 -8.87 -10.73
CA ILE A 406 -19.12 -7.74 -11.46
C ILE A 406 -18.03 -6.77 -11.93
N LEU A 407 -17.08 -6.40 -11.07
CA LEU A 407 -15.96 -5.51 -11.45
C LEU A 407 -15.10 -6.14 -12.56
N ARG A 408 -14.81 -7.44 -12.46
CA ARG A 408 -14.07 -8.16 -13.49
C ARG A 408 -14.80 -8.19 -14.83
N SER A 409 -16.14 -8.28 -14.82
CA SER A 409 -16.94 -8.25 -16.05
C SER A 409 -16.83 -6.92 -16.82
N ILE A 410 -16.52 -5.82 -16.13
CA ILE A 410 -16.26 -4.49 -16.72
C ILE A 410 -14.76 -4.19 -16.87
N SER A 411 -13.92 -5.23 -16.87
CA SER A 411 -12.47 -5.10 -17.03
C SER A 411 -11.80 -4.27 -15.93
N VAL A 412 -12.29 -4.36 -14.69
CA VAL A 412 -11.77 -3.65 -13.52
C VAL A 412 -11.29 -4.63 -12.46
N TYR A 413 -10.14 -4.34 -11.86
CA TYR A 413 -9.66 -4.99 -10.64
C TYR A 413 -9.28 -3.97 -9.57
N ILE A 414 -9.39 -4.37 -8.30
CA ILE A 414 -9.15 -3.47 -7.15
C ILE A 414 -7.97 -3.97 -6.31
N PRO A 415 -6.78 -3.40 -6.49
CA PRO A 415 -5.63 -3.52 -5.60
C PRO A 415 -5.96 -3.49 -4.11
N ASP A 416 -6.63 -2.41 -3.69
CA ASP A 416 -6.95 -2.15 -2.29
C ASP A 416 -8.38 -2.58 -1.96
N SER A 417 -8.62 -3.88 -2.04
CA SER A 417 -9.92 -4.48 -1.75
C SER A 417 -10.07 -4.86 -0.27
N GLY A 418 -9.26 -4.32 0.64
CA GLY A 418 -9.26 -4.73 2.05
C GLY A 418 -10.62 -4.57 2.75
N LYS A 419 -10.81 -5.27 3.89
CA LYS A 419 -12.08 -5.19 4.68
C LYS A 419 -12.45 -3.78 5.15
N HIS A 420 -11.52 -2.82 5.12
CA HIS A 420 -11.82 -1.43 5.46
C HIS A 420 -12.65 -0.72 4.38
N ASN A 421 -12.62 -1.22 3.14
CA ASN A 421 -13.39 -0.72 1.99
C ASN A 421 -14.72 -1.47 1.81
N VAL A 422 -15.18 -2.20 2.82
CA VAL A 422 -16.45 -2.92 2.81
C VAL A 422 -17.29 -2.51 4.03
N LEU A 423 -18.53 -2.13 3.80
CA LEU A 423 -19.54 -1.96 4.84
C LEU A 423 -20.40 -3.22 4.95
N TYR A 424 -20.69 -3.62 6.18
CA TYR A 424 -21.65 -4.68 6.48
C TYR A 424 -22.72 -4.18 7.46
N ASP A 425 -23.96 -4.21 7.01
CA ASP A 425 -25.14 -3.93 7.82
C ASP A 425 -25.73 -5.24 8.33
N ARG A 426 -25.60 -5.49 9.64
CA ARG A 426 -26.09 -6.71 10.28
C ARG A 426 -27.61 -6.80 10.28
N ASP A 427 -28.32 -5.67 10.33
CA ASP A 427 -29.78 -5.65 10.43
C ASP A 427 -30.43 -6.07 9.11
N THR A 428 -29.84 -5.65 7.99
CA THR A 428 -30.35 -5.92 6.64
C THR A 428 -29.60 -7.03 5.91
N GLY A 429 -28.44 -7.44 6.43
CA GLY A 429 -27.50 -8.34 5.74
C GLY A 429 -26.82 -7.69 4.53
N ALA A 430 -26.93 -6.38 4.33
CA ALA A 430 -26.38 -5.69 3.17
C ALA A 430 -24.84 -5.59 3.26
N VAL A 431 -24.17 -5.96 2.16
CA VAL A 431 -22.72 -5.82 1.99
C VAL A 431 -22.49 -4.79 0.89
N THR A 432 -21.72 -3.74 1.17
CA THR A 432 -21.39 -2.71 0.18
C THR A 432 -19.88 -2.55 0.07
N MET A 433 -19.33 -2.77 -1.13
CA MET A 433 -17.94 -2.45 -1.45
C MET A 433 -17.83 -1.00 -1.91
N LEU A 434 -16.81 -0.30 -1.41
CA LEU A 434 -16.56 1.13 -1.58
C LEU A 434 -15.10 1.37 -1.98
N ASP A 435 -14.77 2.63 -2.24
CA ASP A 435 -13.42 3.15 -2.48
C ASP A 435 -12.68 2.49 -3.66
N PHE A 436 -12.91 3.03 -4.86
CA PHE A 436 -12.31 2.52 -6.09
C PHE A 436 -11.16 3.38 -6.61
N GLU A 437 -10.52 4.20 -5.76
CA GLU A 437 -9.43 5.10 -6.16
C GLU A 437 -8.22 4.36 -6.76
N THR A 438 -7.95 3.15 -6.26
CA THR A 438 -6.83 2.31 -6.71
C THR A 438 -7.20 1.41 -7.87
N ALA A 439 -8.42 1.52 -8.42
CA ALA A 439 -8.88 0.64 -9.48
C ALA A 439 -7.96 0.67 -10.71
N MET A 440 -7.78 -0.50 -11.32
CA MET A 440 -6.94 -0.68 -12.50
C MET A 440 -7.68 -1.48 -13.57
N GLU A 441 -7.32 -1.25 -14.83
CA GLU A 441 -7.87 -2.03 -15.93
C GLU A 441 -7.30 -3.45 -15.93
N CYS A 442 -8.17 -4.42 -16.20
CA CYS A 442 -7.82 -5.83 -16.37
C CYS A 442 -8.34 -6.28 -17.73
N LEU A 443 -7.47 -6.72 -18.64
CA LEU A 443 -7.92 -7.29 -19.91
C LEU A 443 -8.74 -8.57 -19.65
N GLN A 444 -9.92 -8.68 -20.27
CA GLN A 444 -10.83 -9.83 -20.10
C GLN A 444 -10.20 -11.18 -20.47
N SER A 445 -9.17 -11.18 -21.32
CA SER A 445 -8.44 -12.38 -21.72
C SER A 445 -7.39 -12.85 -20.70
N GLU A 446 -7.06 -12.02 -19.72
CA GLU A 446 -6.11 -12.38 -18.69
C GLU A 446 -6.83 -13.02 -17.52
N HIS A 447 -6.54 -14.31 -17.27
CA HIS A 447 -6.87 -14.95 -16.00
C HIS A 447 -6.04 -14.28 -14.90
N VAL A 448 -6.52 -13.14 -14.42
CA VAL A 448 -5.97 -12.49 -13.23
C VAL A 448 -6.51 -13.27 -12.03
N PRO A 449 -5.64 -13.84 -11.19
CA PRO A 449 -6.07 -14.53 -9.97
C PRO A 449 -6.95 -13.62 -9.11
N HIS A 450 -7.91 -14.17 -8.36
CA HIS A 450 -8.74 -13.46 -7.39
C HIS A 450 -7.90 -12.97 -6.19
N VAL A 451 -6.98 -12.05 -6.44
CA VAL A 451 -6.12 -11.42 -5.45
C VAL A 451 -6.94 -10.57 -4.48
N GLU A 452 -8.10 -10.06 -4.91
CA GLU A 452 -8.99 -9.28 -4.05
C GLU A 452 -9.58 -10.11 -2.91
N LEU A 453 -9.96 -11.37 -3.17
CA LEU A 453 -10.46 -12.26 -2.13
C LEU A 453 -9.36 -12.62 -1.12
N LEU A 454 -8.11 -12.72 -1.57
CA LEU A 454 -6.97 -12.89 -0.66
C LEU A 454 -6.75 -11.64 0.20
N SER A 455 -6.78 -10.46 -0.40
CA SER A 455 -6.67 -9.20 0.35
C SER A 455 -7.80 -9.04 1.37
N LEU A 456 -9.03 -9.44 1.01
CA LEU A 456 -10.18 -9.40 1.89
C LEU A 456 -10.08 -10.42 3.03
N PHE A 457 -9.74 -11.68 2.76
CA PHE A 457 -9.98 -12.77 3.71
C PHE A 457 -8.73 -13.54 4.12
N GLY A 458 -7.57 -13.25 3.53
CA GLY A 458 -6.36 -14.04 3.64
C GLY A 458 -6.46 -15.36 2.88
N ASP A 459 -5.38 -16.14 2.91
CA ASP A 459 -5.43 -17.52 2.46
C ASP A 459 -6.19 -18.37 3.49
N SER A 460 -7.21 -19.10 3.03
CA SER A 460 -8.01 -20.01 3.86
C SER A 460 -7.12 -21.00 4.62
N GLU A 461 -6.01 -21.42 4.02
CA GLU A 461 -5.05 -22.41 4.54
C GLU A 461 -4.21 -21.87 5.72
N MET A 462 -4.02 -20.55 5.83
CA MET A 462 -3.18 -19.95 6.90
C MET A 462 -3.87 -19.89 8.26
N ARG A 463 -5.21 -20.02 8.31
CA ARG A 463 -5.99 -19.98 9.57
C ARG A 463 -6.16 -21.33 10.25
N GLU A 464 -5.94 -22.45 9.55
CA GLU A 464 -6.01 -23.77 10.16
C GLU A 464 -4.75 -24.12 10.99
N HIS A 465 -3.71 -23.28 10.97
CA HIS A 465 -2.45 -23.55 11.69
C HIS A 465 -2.24 -22.70 12.94
N THR A 466 -3.17 -21.80 13.28
CA THR A 466 -3.11 -21.00 14.53
C THR A 466 -4.14 -21.43 15.57
N SER A 467 -4.94 -22.47 15.29
CA SER A 467 -5.86 -23.10 16.24
C SER A 467 -5.44 -24.53 16.59
N GLY A 468 -4.18 -24.70 16.98
CA GLY A 468 -3.68 -25.97 17.51
C GLY A 468 -2.49 -25.78 18.44
N GLY A 469 -2.75 -25.78 19.76
CA GLY A 469 -1.77 -26.08 20.82
C GLY A 469 -0.96 -24.93 21.36
#